data_AF-X1J0L2-F1
#
_entry.id   AF-X1J0L2-F1
#
_cell.length_a   1.000
_cell.length_b   1.000
_cell.length_c   1.000
_cell.angle_alpha   90.00
_cell.angle_beta   90.00
_cell.angle_gamma   90.00
#
_symmetry.space_group_name_H-M   'P 1'
#
loop_
_entity.id
_entity.type
_entity.pdbx_description
1 polymer ?
#
loop_
_entity_poly.entity_id
_entity_poly.type
_entity_poly.pdbx_seq_one_letter_code
_entity_poly.pdbx_strand_id
1 'polypeptide(L)' 'MAKWKPWLKMWVEWIDDPKMLSLSLAQQGAWWRLLALAQKCMADGLLVKGNGAPLSLD' A
#
# COMPACT_ATOMS: atom_id res chain seq x y z
N MET A 1 -14.61 10.78 -6.84
CA MET A 1 -14.24 9.36 -6.89
C MET A 1 -14.30 8.79 -5.48
N ALA A 2 -14.98 7.66 -5.26
CA ALA A 2 -15.03 7.05 -3.93
C ALA A 2 -13.61 6.68 -3.49
N LYS A 3 -13.13 7.27 -2.39
CA LYS A 3 -11.79 7.06 -1.87
C LYS A 3 -11.69 5.61 -1.38
N TRP A 4 -10.92 4.78 -2.08
CA TRP A 4 -10.77 3.36 -1.73
C TRP A 4 -10.30 3.25 -0.29
N LYS A 5 -11.05 2.53 0.54
CA LYS A 5 -10.64 2.27 1.92
C LYS A 5 -9.42 1.34 1.87
N PRO A 6 -8.37 1.54 2.70
CA PRO A 6 -7.11 0.81 2.59
C PRO A 6 -7.28 -0.70 2.75
N TRP A 7 -8.30 -1.16 3.47
CA TRP A 7 -8.62 -2.59 3.55
C TRP A 7 -9.02 -3.17 2.19
N LEU A 8 -9.71 -2.41 1.33
CA LEU A 8 -10.12 -2.84 -0.01
C LEU A 8 -8.92 -2.91 -0.96
N LYS A 9 -8.04 -1.90 -0.91
CA LYS A 9 -6.77 -1.93 -1.64
C LYS A 9 -5.87 -3.09 -1.19
N MET A 10 -5.79 -3.35 0.11
CA MET A 10 -5.10 -4.51 0.67
C MET A 10 -5.65 -5.82 0.10
N TRP A 11 -6.97 -5.96 0.09
CA TRP A 11 -7.65 -7.16 -0.36
C TRP A 11 -7.38 -7.45 -1.84
N VAL A 12 -7.40 -6.41 -2.68
CA VAL A 12 -7.05 -6.53 -4.10
C VAL A 12 -5.58 -6.91 -4.26
N GLU A 13 -4.66 -6.24 -3.57
CA GLU A 13 -3.23 -6.58 -3.68
C GLU A 13 -2.92 -7.98 -3.14
N TRP A 14 -3.62 -8.47 -2.12
CA TRP A 14 -3.50 -9.85 -1.63
C TRP A 14 -3.91 -10.91 -2.65
N ILE A 15 -4.85 -10.58 -3.54
CA ILE A 15 -5.34 -11.51 -4.57
C ILE A 15 -4.50 -11.42 -5.84
N ASP A 16 -4.14 -10.20 -6.24
CA ASP A 16 -3.69 -9.90 -7.59
C ASP A 16 -2.21 -9.50 -7.68
N ASP A 17 -1.56 -9.20 -6.55
CA ASP A 17 -0.16 -8.78 -6.52
C ASP A 17 0.79 -9.93 -6.11
N PRO A 18 1.62 -10.45 -7.04
CA PRO A 18 2.56 -11.53 -6.76
C PRO A 18 3.53 -11.21 -5.64
N LYS A 19 3.79 -9.93 -5.34
CA LYS A 19 4.66 -9.54 -4.22
C LYS A 19 4.13 -10.07 -2.90
N MET A 20 2.81 -10.23 -2.74
CA MET A 20 2.23 -10.72 -1.49
C MET A 20 2.62 -12.17 -1.19
N LEU A 21 2.94 -12.96 -2.21
CA LEU A 21 3.42 -14.34 -2.07
C LEU A 21 4.87 -14.40 -1.57
N SER A 22 5.66 -13.35 -1.78
CA SER A 22 7.07 -13.29 -1.38
C SER A 22 7.30 -12.57 -0.04
N LEU A 23 6.29 -11.86 0.48
CA LEU A 23 6.38 -11.18 1.78
C LEU A 23 6.07 -12.13 2.94
N SER A 24 6.94 -12.15 3.95
CA SER A 24 6.65 -12.73 5.26
C SER A 24 5.47 -12.01 5.94
N LEU A 25 4.85 -12.68 6.92
CA LEU A 25 3.74 -12.11 7.68
C LEU A 25 4.06 -10.73 8.30
N ALA A 26 5.30 -10.55 8.77
CA ALA A 26 5.78 -9.28 9.32
C ALA A 26 5.88 -8.19 8.25
N GLN A 27 6.37 -8.54 7.06
CA GLN A 27 6.46 -7.61 5.92
C GLN A 27 5.07 -7.25 5.38
N GLN A 28 4.13 -8.19 5.33
CA GLN A 28 2.73 -7.91 5.00
C GLN A 28 2.09 -6.95 6.02
N GLY A 29 2.36 -7.14 7.31
CA GLY A 29 1.92 -6.22 8.36
C GLY A 29 2.52 -4.81 8.24
N ALA A 30 3.80 -4.72 7.85
CA ALA A 30 4.45 -3.43 7.56
C ALA A 30 3.82 -2.75 6.34
N TRP A 31 3.53 -3.51 5.28
CA TRP A 31 2.82 -3.02 4.10
C TRP A 31 1.43 -2.47 4.43
N TRP A 32 0.71 -3.13 5.34
CA TRP A 32 -0.58 -2.62 5.81
C TRP A 32 -0.49 -1.27 6.51
N ARG A 33 0.50 -1.09 7.39
CA ARG A 33 0.75 0.19 8.06
C ARG A 33 1.07 1.30 7.06
N LEU A 34 1.85 0.99 6.03
CA LEU A 34 2.19 1.91 4.94
C LEU A 34 0.95 2.35 4.14
N LEU A 35 0.08 1.41 3.76
CA LEU A 35 -1.16 1.72 3.04
C LEU A 35 -2.14 2.56 3.89
N ALA A 36 -2.26 2.23 5.18
CA ALA A 36 -3.06 3.02 6.11
C ALA A 36 -2.51 4.43 6.31
N LEU A 37 -1.18 4.59 6.37
CA LEU A 37 -0.51 5.89 6.46
C LEU A 37 -0.73 6.73 5.19
N ALA A 38 -0.55 6.12 4.02
CA ALA A 38 -0.76 6.80 2.73
C ALA A 38 -2.19 7.34 2.58
N GLN A 39 -3.20 6.61 3.08
CA GLN A 39 -4.58 7.11 3.12
C GLN A 39 -4.71 8.35 4.03
N LYS A 40 -4.09 8.34 5.22
CA LYS A 40 -4.11 9.46 6.17
C LYS A 40 -3.42 10.71 5.60
N CYS A 41 -2.35 10.52 4.83
CA CYS A 41 -1.63 11.61 4.16
C CYS A 41 -2.36 12.16 2.92
N MET A 42 -3.62 11.75 2.67
CA MET A 42 -4.38 12.07 1.45
C MET A 42 -3.69 11.69 0.14
N ALA A 43 -2.70 10.80 0.18
CA ALA A 43 -1.93 10.41 -0.99
C ALA A 43 -2.64 9.30 -1.81
N ASP A 44 -3.96 9.13 -1.66
CA ASP A 44 -4.76 8.07 -2.31
C ASP A 44 -4.18 6.65 -2.23
N GLY A 45 -3.38 6.36 -1.19
CA GLY A 45 -2.72 5.07 -1.04
C GLY A 45 -1.46 4.89 -1.89
N LEU A 46 -0.94 5.96 -2.51
CA LEU A 46 0.39 6.07 -3.10
C LEU A 46 1.34 6.65 -2.06
N LEU A 47 2.41 5.94 -1.73
CA LEU A 47 3.51 6.55 -1.00
C LEU A 47 4.35 7.31 -2.01
N VAL A 48 4.52 8.60 -1.78
CA VAL A 48 5.36 9.49 -2.60
C VAL A 48 6.50 9.99 -1.74
N LYS A 49 7.71 9.94 -2.28
CA LYS A 49 8.88 10.61 -1.70
C LYS A 49 8.62 12.13 -1.65
N GLY A 50 9.37 12.88 -0.85
CA GLY A 50 9.23 14.35 -0.75
C GLY A 50 9.40 15.11 -2.08
N ASN A 51 9.94 14.45 -3.12
CA ASN A 51 10.07 14.96 -4.48
C ASN A 51 8.91 14.55 -5.42
N GLY A 52 7.85 13.92 -4.91
CA GLY A 52 6.69 13.47 -5.69
C GLY A 52 6.89 12.16 -6.46
N ALA A 53 8.06 11.50 -6.35
CA ALA A 53 8.28 10.20 -6.98
C ALA A 53 7.59 9.07 -6.18
N PRO A 54 6.90 8.12 -6.84
CA PRO A 54 6.30 6.99 -6.15
C PRO A 54 7.36 6.13 -5.44
N LEU A 55 7.05 5.69 -4.24
CA LEU A 55 7.86 4.78 -3.45
C LEU A 55 7.55 3.34 -3.93
N SER A 56 8.49 2.74 -4.65
CA SER A 56 8.49 1.30 -4.97
C SER A 56 9.53 0.57 -4.11
N LEU A 57 9.34 -0.73 -3.92
CA LEU A 57 10.31 -1.66 -3.31
C LEU A 57 11.12 -2.44 -4.38
N ASP A 58 10.96 -2.11 -5.66
CA ASP A 58 11.81 -2.61 -6.75
C ASP A 58 13.27 -2.14 -6.62
#